data_AF-A0A645JP42-F1
#
_entry.id   AF-A0A645JP42-F1
#
_cell.length_a   1.000
_cell.length_b   1.000
_cell.length_c   1.000
_cell.angle_alpha   90.00
_cell.angle_beta   90.00
_cell.angle_gamma   90.00
#
_symmetry.space_group_name_H-M   'P 1'
#
loop_
_entity.id
_entity.type
_entity.pdbx_description
1 polymer ?
#
loop_
_entity_poly.entity_id
_entity_poly.type
_entity_poly.pdbx_seq_one_letter_code
_entity_poly.pdbx_strand_id
1 'polypeptide(L)'
;MTQEMTGENRGVTIIEVAGGYQMCTKPELMPIVEKLAGVQETRLSSAAMETLSIVAFRQPITKQEIENIRGVKVDKVLVTLLDRGLINEVGRKEALGRPILYGTTNDFLKCFGLKSLQDLPDLSDFAIPEQLES
;
A
#
# COMPACT_ATOMS: atom_id res chain seq x y z
N MET A 1 -2.94 26.00 -12.82
CA MET A 1 -3.27 25.68 -11.40
C MET A 1 -2.17 24.89 -10.70
N THR A 2 -1.55 23.86 -11.28
CA THR A 2 -0.44 23.12 -10.63
C THR A 2 0.88 23.91 -10.57
N GLN A 3 1.21 24.75 -11.55
CA GLN A 3 2.45 25.53 -11.58
C GLN A 3 2.52 26.70 -10.56
N GLU A 4 1.39 27.16 -10.03
CA GLU A 4 1.38 28.29 -9.07
C GLU A 4 1.70 27.86 -7.63
N MET A 5 1.66 26.55 -7.32
CA MET A 5 1.78 26.03 -5.96
C MET A 5 3.17 25.48 -5.64
N THR A 6 4.13 25.56 -6.58
CA THR A 6 5.50 25.06 -6.42
C THR A 6 6.54 26.16 -6.12
N GLY A 7 6.13 27.41 -5.93
CA GLY A 7 7.05 28.51 -5.63
C GLY A 7 7.91 28.28 -4.38
N GLU A 8 9.14 28.81 -4.39
CA GLU A 8 10.13 28.64 -3.31
C GLU A 8 9.58 29.07 -1.94
N ASN A 9 8.72 30.10 -1.89
CA ASN A 9 8.22 30.70 -0.66
C ASN A 9 6.91 30.08 -0.11
N ARG A 10 6.56 28.84 -0.48
CA ARG A 10 5.37 28.13 0.04
C ARG A 10 5.76 26.81 0.71
N GLY A 11 5.12 26.48 1.83
CA GLY A 11 5.37 25.24 2.57
C GLY A 11 4.57 24.01 2.09
N VAL A 12 3.74 24.17 1.06
CA VAL A 12 2.86 23.12 0.53
C VAL A 12 3.14 22.87 -0.95
N THR A 13 2.80 21.68 -1.42
CA THR A 13 2.87 21.23 -2.81
C THR A 13 1.60 20.45 -3.17
N ILE A 14 1.36 20.22 -4.46
CA ILE A 14 0.29 19.34 -4.94
C ILE A 14 0.93 18.07 -5.49
N ILE A 15 0.41 16.93 -5.08
CA ILE A 15 0.74 15.61 -5.64
C ILE A 15 -0.49 14.99 -6.30
N GLU A 16 -0.26 14.17 -7.32
CA GLU A 16 -1.30 13.35 -7.94
C GLU A 16 -1.26 11.95 -7.33
N VAL A 17 -2.38 11.49 -6.78
CA VAL A 17 -2.48 10.25 -5.98
C VAL A 17 -3.89 9.69 -6.07
N ALA A 18 -4.03 8.37 -6.17
CA ALA A 18 -5.32 7.67 -6.26
C ALA A 18 -6.27 8.27 -7.33
N GLY A 19 -5.72 8.67 -8.48
CA GLY A 19 -6.46 9.30 -9.59
C GLY A 19 -6.94 10.74 -9.33
N GLY A 20 -6.51 11.38 -8.25
CA GLY A 20 -6.86 12.77 -7.90
C GLY A 20 -5.64 13.61 -7.49
N TYR A 21 -5.89 14.86 -7.10
CA TYR A 21 -4.85 15.77 -6.61
C TYR A 21 -5.01 16.03 -5.11
N GLN A 22 -3.91 15.95 -4.37
CA GLN A 22 -3.86 16.21 -2.92
C GLN A 22 -2.82 17.29 -2.62
N MET A 23 -3.18 18.25 -1.78
CA MET A 23 -2.22 19.18 -1.19
C MET A 23 -1.49 18.52 -0.02
N CYS A 24 -0.17 18.60 0.00
CA CYS A 24 0.68 18.08 1.07
C CYS A 24 1.80 19.07 1.41
N THR A 25 2.43 18.93 2.58
CA THR A 25 3.60 19.72 2.96
C THR A 25 4.81 19.33 2.10
N LYS A 26 5.70 20.29 1.82
CA LYS A 26 6.98 19.98 1.17
C LYS A 26 7.77 18.94 2.00
N PRO A 27 8.42 17.94 1.37
CA PRO A 27 9.19 16.92 2.08
C PRO A 27 10.26 17.50 3.02
N GLU A 28 10.83 18.65 2.66
CA GLU A 28 11.79 19.41 3.47
C GLU A 28 11.26 19.80 4.86
N LEU A 29 9.93 19.90 5.03
CA LEU A 29 9.29 20.27 6.29
C LEU A 29 8.95 19.05 7.17
N MET A 30 9.21 17.82 6.73
CA MET A 30 8.88 16.59 7.45
C MET A 30 9.33 16.61 8.94
N PRO A 31 10.57 17.01 9.28
CA PRO A 31 11.01 17.01 10.68
C PRO A 31 10.19 17.95 11.59
N ILE A 32 9.66 19.04 11.00
CA ILE A 32 8.83 20.01 11.71
C ILE A 32 7.42 19.47 11.88
N VAL A 33 6.87 18.85 10.83
CA VAL A 33 5.53 18.25 10.83
C VAL A 33 5.44 17.09 11.81
N GLU A 34 6.44 16.21 11.86
CA GLU A 34 6.50 15.10 12.82
C GLU A 34 6.48 15.59 14.27
N LYS A 35 7.30 16.62 14.58
CA LYS A 35 7.36 17.22 15.91
C LYS A 35 6.04 17.89 16.31
N LEU A 36 5.34 18.50 15.35
CA LEU A 36 4.06 19.15 15.58
C LEU A 36 2.91 18.14 15.76
N ALA A 37 2.91 17.07 14.97
CA ALA A 37 1.84 16.08 14.98
C ALA A 37 1.80 15.31 16.31
N GLY A 38 2.96 15.07 16.94
CA GLY A 38 3.01 14.29 18.20
C GLY A 38 2.50 12.86 18.04
N VAL A 39 2.35 12.38 16.80
CA VAL A 39 1.79 11.08 16.47
C VAL A 39 2.91 10.05 16.46
N GLN A 40 2.73 8.97 17.20
CA GLN A 40 3.61 7.81 17.12
C GLN A 40 3.25 7.01 15.87
N GLU A 41 4.12 7.01 14.87
CA GLU A 41 3.89 6.21 13.65
C GLU A 41 3.83 4.72 13.98
N THR A 42 2.65 4.12 13.87
CA THR A 42 2.52 2.67 13.97
C THR A 42 2.92 2.01 12.66
N ARG A 43 4.18 1.62 12.54
CA ARG A 43 4.69 0.88 11.38
C ARG A 43 4.00 -0.48 11.23
N LEU A 44 3.86 -0.94 9.99
CA LEU A 44 3.46 -2.32 9.70
C LEU A 44 4.62 -3.26 10.08
N SER A 45 4.30 -4.44 10.59
CA SER A 45 5.32 -5.50 10.76
C SER A 45 5.74 -6.06 9.39
N SER A 46 6.89 -6.75 9.32
CA SER A 46 7.31 -7.42 8.07
C SER A 46 6.23 -8.38 7.56
N ALA A 47 5.63 -9.17 8.46
CA ALA A 47 4.53 -10.06 8.10
C ALA A 47 3.30 -9.33 7.56
N ALA A 48 2.98 -8.14 8.09
CA ALA A 48 1.88 -7.34 7.56
C ALA A 48 2.20 -6.75 6.19
N MET A 49 3.43 -6.26 6.02
CA MET A 49 3.89 -5.71 4.74
C MET A 49 3.95 -6.79 3.64
N GLU A 50 4.50 -7.96 3.93
CA GLU A 50 4.53 -9.11 3.01
C GLU A 50 3.12 -9.55 2.59
N THR A 51 2.16 -9.59 3.53
CA THR A 51 0.77 -9.94 3.21
C THR A 51 0.11 -8.87 2.36
N LEU A 52 0.33 -7.60 2.70
CA LEU A 52 -0.20 -6.46 1.93
C LEU A 52 0.31 -6.49 0.49
N SER A 53 1.61 -6.77 0.29
CA SER A 53 2.20 -6.93 -1.05
C SER A 53 1.52 -8.04 -1.84
N ILE A 54 1.28 -9.20 -1.22
CA ILE A 54 0.56 -10.30 -1.90
C ILE A 54 -0.82 -9.84 -2.36
N VAL A 55 -1.58 -9.13 -1.51
CA VAL A 55 -2.89 -8.60 -1.91
C VAL A 55 -2.75 -7.60 -3.05
N ALA A 56 -1.82 -6.65 -2.97
CA ALA A 56 -1.62 -5.63 -4.01
C ALA A 56 -1.33 -6.23 -5.40
N PHE A 57 -0.48 -7.25 -5.47
CA PHE A 57 -0.04 -7.88 -6.72
C PHE A 57 -0.94 -9.01 -7.24
N ARG A 58 -1.79 -9.61 -6.39
CA ARG A 58 -2.59 -10.79 -6.74
C ARG A 58 -4.10 -10.60 -6.58
N GLN A 59 -4.55 -9.41 -6.19
CA GLN A 59 -5.97 -9.11 -6.07
C GLN A 59 -6.74 -9.35 -7.39
N PRO A 60 -8.01 -9.77 -7.34
CA PRO A 60 -8.73 -10.16 -6.12
C PRO A 60 -8.28 -11.54 -5.60
N ILE A 61 -7.96 -11.65 -4.31
CA ILE A 61 -7.38 -12.88 -3.71
C ILE A 61 -8.09 -13.29 -2.41
N THR A 62 -8.22 -14.60 -2.17
CA THR A 62 -8.82 -15.14 -0.94
C THR A 62 -7.81 -15.30 0.19
N LYS A 63 -8.29 -15.32 1.44
CA LYS A 63 -7.46 -15.65 2.62
C LYS A 63 -6.65 -16.95 2.40
N GLN A 64 -7.29 -18.00 1.89
CA GLN A 64 -6.64 -19.30 1.72
C GLN A 64 -5.50 -19.24 0.69
N GLU A 65 -5.67 -18.51 -0.41
CA GLU A 65 -4.60 -18.32 -1.40
C GLU A 65 -3.43 -17.52 -0.81
N ILE A 66 -3.71 -16.51 0.01
CA ILE A 66 -2.68 -15.77 0.74
C ILE A 66 -1.90 -16.72 1.67
N GLU A 67 -2.60 -17.52 2.47
CA GLU A 67 -1.96 -18.49 3.39
C GLU A 67 -1.11 -19.51 2.63
N ASN A 68 -1.56 -19.97 1.46
CA ASN A 68 -0.79 -20.90 0.63
C ASN A 68 0.50 -20.27 0.11
N ILE A 69 0.50 -18.99 -0.25
CA ILE A 69 1.71 -18.26 -0.68
C ILE A 69 2.63 -17.99 0.52
N ARG A 70 2.06 -17.60 1.66
CA ARG A 70 2.80 -17.25 2.88
C ARG A 70 3.36 -18.44 3.65
N GLY A 71 2.75 -19.62 3.50
CA GLY A 71 3.04 -20.81 4.29
C GLY A 71 2.60 -20.72 5.75
N VAL A 72 1.90 -19.66 6.17
CA VAL A 72 1.49 -19.41 7.56
C VAL A 72 0.09 -18.78 7.63
N LYS A 73 -0.55 -18.87 8.81
CA LYS A 73 -1.84 -18.23 9.08
C LYS A 73 -1.74 -16.71 9.06
N VAL A 74 -2.72 -16.05 8.44
CA VAL A 74 -2.73 -14.58 8.25
C VAL A 74 -3.91 -13.88 8.91
N ASP A 75 -4.70 -14.56 9.75
CA ASP A 75 -5.91 -14.02 10.40
C ASP A 75 -5.71 -12.64 11.04
N LYS A 76 -4.74 -12.51 11.95
CA LYS A 76 -4.46 -11.25 12.65
C LYS A 76 -3.95 -10.16 11.71
N VAL A 77 -3.20 -10.56 10.69
CA VAL A 77 -2.65 -9.61 9.71
C VAL A 77 -3.77 -9.05 8.84
N LEU A 78 -4.68 -9.89 8.35
CA LEU A 78 -5.84 -9.43 7.59
C LEU A 78 -6.70 -8.47 8.40
N VAL A 79 -7.00 -8.79 9.66
CA VAL A 79 -7.72 -7.87 10.56
C VAL A 79 -6.98 -6.54 10.68
N THR A 80 -5.66 -6.57 10.93
CA THR A 80 -4.86 -5.33 11.04
C THR A 80 -4.89 -4.49 9.76
N LEU A 81 -4.81 -5.12 8.58
CA LEU A 81 -4.82 -4.41 7.30
C LEU A 81 -6.21 -3.85 6.96
N LEU A 82 -7.29 -4.56 7.33
CA LEU A 82 -8.66 -4.09 7.22
C LEU A 82 -8.93 -2.90 8.16
N ASP A 83 -8.52 -3.00 9.42
CA ASP A 83 -8.70 -1.94 10.43
C ASP A 83 -7.94 -0.66 10.06
N ARG A 84 -6.80 -0.81 9.37
CA ARG A 84 -6.05 0.31 8.81
C ARG A 84 -6.58 0.82 7.48
N GLY A 85 -7.62 0.20 6.93
CA GLY A 85 -8.22 0.58 5.65
C GLY A 85 -7.32 0.37 4.45
N LEU A 86 -6.24 -0.41 4.54
CA LEU A 86 -5.31 -0.65 3.43
C LEU A 86 -5.85 -1.69 2.44
N ILE A 87 -6.69 -2.60 2.92
CA ILE A 87 -7.41 -3.58 2.11
C ILE A 87 -8.90 -3.55 2.45
N ASN A 88 -9.74 -4.10 1.57
CA ASN A 88 -11.17 -4.30 1.78
C ASN A 88 -11.67 -5.61 1.17
N GLU A 89 -12.92 -5.97 1.48
CA GLU A 89 -13.62 -7.04 0.78
C GLU A 89 -14.13 -6.53 -0.57
N VAL A 90 -13.73 -7.18 -1.66
CA VAL A 90 -14.13 -6.80 -3.04
C VAL A 90 -15.15 -7.76 -3.65
N GLY A 91 -15.52 -8.82 -2.92
CA GLY A 91 -16.53 -9.78 -3.35
C GLY A 91 -16.33 -11.14 -2.70
N ARG A 92 -16.90 -12.17 -3.35
CA ARG A 92 -16.75 -13.58 -2.94
C ARG A 92 -16.42 -14.42 -4.16
N LYS A 93 -15.54 -15.42 -3.98
CA LYS A 93 -15.19 -16.37 -5.04
C LYS A 93 -16.33 -17.37 -5.22
N GLU A 94 -16.71 -17.62 -6.47
CA GLU A 94 -17.72 -18.65 -6.81
C GLU A 94 -17.10 -20.06 -6.73
N ALA A 95 -16.81 -20.48 -5.50
CA ALA A 95 -16.26 -21.78 -5.14
C ALA A 95 -16.93 -22.30 -3.85
N LEU A 96 -16.65 -23.55 -3.47
CA LEU A 96 -17.17 -24.15 -2.24
C LEU A 96 -16.84 -23.26 -1.03
N GLY A 97 -17.86 -22.99 -0.19
CA GLY A 97 -17.73 -22.11 0.97
C GLY A 97 -17.77 -20.60 0.68
N ARG A 98 -17.81 -20.19 -0.60
CA ARG A 98 -17.87 -18.79 -1.06
C ARG A 98 -16.92 -17.86 -0.29
N PRO A 99 -15.61 -18.14 -0.32
CA PRO A 99 -14.62 -17.38 0.46
C PRO A 99 -14.57 -15.92 -0.01
N ILE A 100 -14.27 -15.04 0.95
CA ILE A 100 -14.14 -13.60 0.74
C ILE A 100 -12.93 -13.32 -0.16
N LEU A 101 -13.10 -12.40 -1.10
CA LEU A 101 -12.03 -11.85 -1.93
C LEU A 101 -11.59 -10.50 -1.35
N TYR A 102 -10.28 -10.32 -1.23
CA TYR A 102 -9.65 -9.09 -0.76
C TYR A 102 -8.97 -8.33 -1.91
N GLY A 103 -8.99 -7.00 -1.79
CA GLY A 103 -8.28 -6.07 -2.66
C GLY A 103 -7.77 -4.85 -1.88
N THR A 104 -6.92 -4.05 -2.51
CA THR A 104 -6.38 -2.81 -1.94
C THR A 104 -7.37 -1.66 -2.08
N THR A 105 -7.25 -0.65 -1.23
CA THR A 105 -8.11 0.54 -1.24
C THR A 105 -7.43 1.75 -1.88
N ASN A 106 -8.17 2.87 -1.99
CA ASN A 106 -7.57 4.16 -2.32
C ASN A 106 -6.62 4.67 -1.22
N ASP A 107 -6.82 4.28 0.03
CA ASP A 107 -5.92 4.68 1.12
C ASP A 107 -4.58 3.94 1.01
N PHE A 108 -4.56 2.71 0.51
CA PHE A 108 -3.32 2.08 0.05
C PHE A 108 -2.61 2.94 -0.99
N LEU A 109 -3.27 3.34 -2.08
CA LEU A 109 -2.64 4.17 -3.11
C LEU A 109 -2.09 5.49 -2.52
N LYS A 110 -2.82 6.11 -1.58
CA LYS A 110 -2.36 7.32 -0.89
C LYS A 110 -1.14 7.08 -0.01
N CYS A 111 -1.14 6.03 0.81
CA CYS A 111 -0.02 5.69 1.68
C CYS A 111 1.25 5.40 0.89
N PHE A 112 1.12 4.80 -0.30
CA PHE A 112 2.26 4.45 -1.16
C PHE A 112 2.57 5.50 -2.23
N GLY A 113 1.84 6.62 -2.27
CA GLY A 113 2.06 7.69 -3.25
C GLY A 113 1.80 7.28 -4.70
N LEU A 114 0.95 6.28 -4.92
CA LEU A 114 0.62 5.73 -6.23
C LEU A 114 -0.60 6.46 -6.83
N LYS A 115 -0.61 6.66 -8.15
CA LYS A 115 -1.79 7.21 -8.83
C LYS A 115 -2.79 6.09 -9.10
N SER A 116 -2.28 4.91 -9.41
CA SER A 116 -3.06 3.72 -9.75
C SER A 116 -2.28 2.45 -9.39
N LEU A 117 -2.95 1.30 -9.45
CA LEU A 117 -2.30 0.00 -9.28
C LEU A 117 -1.36 -0.35 -10.45
N GLN A 118 -1.49 0.33 -11.59
CA GLN A 118 -0.58 0.16 -12.73
C GLN A 118 0.81 0.77 -12.46
N ASP A 119 0.93 1.63 -11.44
CA ASP A 119 2.21 2.20 -11.02
C ASP A 119 2.98 1.28 -10.07
N LEU A 120 2.43 0.10 -9.74
CA LEU A 120 3.17 -0.90 -8.99
C LEU A 120 4.34 -1.41 -9.84
N PRO A 121 5.53 -1.57 -9.24
CA PRO A 121 6.70 -2.04 -9.97
C PRO A 121 6.48 -3.47 -10.47
N ASP A 122 6.98 -3.79 -11.66
CA ASP A 122 6.82 -5.13 -12.23
C ASP A 122 7.53 -6.16 -11.34
N LEU A 123 6.88 -7.31 -11.10
CA LEU A 123 7.48 -8.37 -10.28
C LEU A 123 8.80 -8.89 -10.88
N SER A 124 8.97 -8.76 -12.20
CA SER A 124 10.20 -9.10 -12.92
C SER A 124 11.39 -8.22 -12.54
N ASP A 125 11.16 -6.97 -12.10
CA ASP A 125 12.23 -6.05 -11.69
C ASP A 125 12.88 -6.45 -10.35
N PHE A 126 12.22 -7.34 -9.61
CA PHE A 126 12.71 -7.89 -8.34
C PHE A 126 13.31 -9.29 -8.48
N ALA A 127 13.46 -9.80 -9.71
CA ALA A 127 14.27 -10.99 -9.95
C ALA A 127 15.73 -10.66 -9.57
N ILE A 128 16.10 -11.07 -8.36
CA ILE A 128 17.47 -11.03 -7.87
C ILE A 128 18.32 -11.75 -8.93
N PRO A 129 19.42 -11.17 -9.44
CA PRO A 129 20.36 -11.90 -10.28
C PRO A 129 20.71 -13.18 -9.55
N GLU A 130 20.32 -14.30 -10.13
CA GLU A 130 20.69 -15.63 -9.67
C GLU A 130 22.20 -15.59 -9.45
N GLN A 131 22.60 -15.76 -8.19
CA GLN A 131 23.98 -15.59 -7.78
C GLN A 131 24.86 -16.40 -8.72
N LEU A 132 25.89 -15.73 -9.25
CA LEU A 132 26.97 -16.29 -10.05
C LEU A 132 27.63 -17.43 -9.25
N GLU A 133 27.08 -18.64 -9.27
CA GLU A 133 27.74 -19.86 -8.83
C GLU A 133 28.55 -20.41 -10.00
N SER A 134 29.83 -20.00 -10.07
CA SER A 134 31.03 -20.78 -10.42
C SER A 134 32.18 -19.85 -10.79
#